data_AF-A0A968VYV7-F1
#
_entry.id   AF-A0A968VYV7-F1
#
_cell.length_a   1.000
_cell.length_b   1.000
_cell.length_c   1.000
_cell.angle_alpha   90.00
_cell.angle_beta   90.00
_cell.angle_gamma   90.00
#
_symmetry.space_group_name_H-M   'P 1'
#
loop_
_entity.id
_entity.type
_entity.pdbx_description
1 polymer ?
#
loop_
_entity_poly.entity_id
_entity_poly.type
_entity_poly.pdbx_seq_one_letter_code
_entity_poly.pdbx_strand_id
1 'polypeptide(L)'
;MRQFTFLMVATMLFSIAALGQKGIEDGSKYGHGDDSIRCIKNLSLYREYAKNKNYGMALPFWQIVFAECPKSSKNIYIDGAKMYGDLIEDKQNEARKDGLIDTLMLIYDQRVEHFKEKGYVLGRKGVDLLRYAGDNIGRLEQGYNTLADAIKYDKDPSESVLMAYFSASIALMKANKLDAAKVVEDYATLASKIDEMLAKKTDAKTCFC
;
A
#
# COMPACT_ATOMS: atom_id res chain seq x y z
N MET A 1 -1.56 52.93 -56.13
CA MET A 1 -2.10 51.64 -56.60
C MET A 1 -1.98 50.64 -55.47
N ARG A 2 -3.05 49.87 -55.25
CA ARG A 2 -3.22 48.79 -54.28
C ARG A 2 -2.04 47.82 -54.32
N GLN A 3 -1.74 47.17 -53.19
CA GLN A 3 -1.92 45.72 -53.00
C GLN A 3 -1.55 45.39 -51.54
N PHE A 4 -2.60 45.08 -50.75
CA PHE A 4 -2.51 44.39 -49.47
C PHE A 4 -1.87 43.02 -49.70
N THR A 5 -0.82 42.67 -48.95
CA THR A 5 -0.39 41.26 -48.84
C THR A 5 -0.48 40.83 -47.38
N PHE A 6 -1.37 39.86 -47.19
CA PHE A 6 -1.73 39.18 -45.96
C PHE A 6 -0.57 38.39 -45.35
N LEU A 7 -0.43 38.50 -44.02
CA LEU A 7 -0.35 37.42 -43.04
C LEU A 7 0.24 36.07 -43.48
N MET A 8 1.39 35.69 -42.90
CA MET A 8 1.61 34.32 -42.39
C MET A 8 2.67 34.36 -41.27
N VAL A 9 2.18 34.53 -40.05
CA VAL A 9 2.95 34.22 -38.83
C VAL A 9 3.02 32.69 -38.78
N ALA A 10 4.17 32.13 -39.19
CA ALA A 10 4.47 30.73 -38.97
C ALA A 10 4.86 30.54 -37.51
N THR A 11 3.86 30.46 -36.62
CA THR A 11 4.06 29.84 -35.31
C THR A 11 4.31 28.35 -35.56
N MET A 12 5.59 27.97 -35.56
CA MET A 12 5.98 26.58 -35.34
C MET A 12 5.39 26.18 -33.98
N LEU A 13 4.25 25.49 -34.03
CA LEU A 13 3.78 24.69 -32.92
C LEU A 13 4.88 23.65 -32.69
N PHE A 14 5.66 23.89 -31.64
CA PHE A 14 6.47 22.87 -31.01
C PHE A 14 5.47 21.79 -30.58
N SER A 15 5.33 20.75 -31.40
CA SER A 15 4.67 19.52 -31.01
C SER A 15 5.53 18.93 -29.90
N ILE A 16 5.28 19.37 -28.67
CA ILE A 16 5.64 18.61 -27.49
C ILE A 16 4.92 17.29 -27.73
N ALA A 17 5.69 16.24 -28.02
CA ALA A 17 5.20 14.88 -27.90
C ALA A 17 4.64 14.80 -26.48
N ALA A 18 3.31 14.84 -26.37
CA ALA A 18 2.62 14.52 -25.16
C ALA A 18 3.09 13.12 -24.79
N LEU A 19 4.01 13.05 -23.83
CA LEU A 19 4.27 11.82 -23.11
C LEU A 19 2.90 11.33 -22.65
N GLY A 20 2.59 10.08 -22.98
CA GLY A 20 1.25 9.50 -22.96
C GLY A 20 0.39 9.93 -21.77
N GLN A 21 -0.89 10.10 -22.05
CA GLN A 21 -1.96 10.33 -21.08
C GLN A 21 -1.99 9.18 -20.07
N LYS A 22 -1.16 9.28 -19.03
CA LYS A 22 -1.07 8.29 -17.97
C LYS A 22 -2.45 8.08 -17.39
N GLY A 23 -2.85 6.82 -17.17
CA GLY A 23 -4.13 6.49 -16.53
C GLY A 23 -4.30 7.06 -15.10
N ILE A 24 -3.21 7.57 -14.51
CA ILE A 24 -3.23 8.35 -13.28
C ILE A 24 -3.87 9.73 -13.49
N GLU A 25 -3.55 10.42 -14.60
CA GLU A 25 -3.93 11.81 -14.85
C GLU A 25 -5.42 11.95 -15.18
N ASP A 26 -5.98 11.00 -15.92
CA ASP A 26 -7.42 10.95 -16.26
C ASP A 26 -8.23 10.03 -15.33
N GLY A 27 -7.55 9.28 -14.46
CA GLY A 27 -8.14 8.36 -13.51
C GLY A 27 -8.71 7.06 -14.10
N SER A 28 -8.45 6.78 -15.37
CA SER A 28 -8.87 5.56 -16.08
C SER A 28 -8.15 4.32 -15.53
N LYS A 29 -8.74 3.14 -15.78
CA LYS A 29 -8.22 1.87 -15.23
C LYS A 29 -6.87 1.48 -15.83
N TYR A 30 -6.67 1.74 -17.12
CA TYR A 30 -5.48 1.33 -17.86
C TYR A 30 -4.78 2.48 -18.59
N GLY A 31 -5.35 3.69 -18.65
CA GLY A 31 -4.94 4.74 -19.58
C GLY A 31 -5.66 4.65 -20.92
N HIS A 32 -5.26 5.50 -21.86
CA HIS A 32 -5.79 5.55 -23.23
C HIS A 32 -4.69 5.25 -24.26
N GLY A 33 -5.08 4.79 -25.45
CA GLY A 33 -4.16 4.53 -26.56
C GLY A 33 -2.97 3.65 -26.17
N ASP A 34 -1.77 4.17 -26.41
CA ASP A 34 -0.49 3.49 -26.13
C ASP A 34 -0.27 3.20 -24.64
N ASP A 35 -0.79 4.05 -23.74
CA ASP A 35 -0.68 3.84 -22.29
C ASP A 35 -1.46 2.61 -21.84
N SER A 36 -2.65 2.40 -22.42
CA SER A 36 -3.45 1.20 -22.17
C SER A 36 -2.74 -0.07 -22.64
N ILE A 37 -2.18 -0.04 -23.85
CA ILE A 37 -1.44 -1.18 -24.41
C ILE A 37 -0.23 -1.49 -23.53
N ARG A 38 0.53 -0.46 -23.13
CA ARG A 38 1.71 -0.60 -22.29
C ARG A 38 1.36 -1.12 -20.90
N CYS A 39 0.33 -0.57 -20.25
CA CYS A 39 -0.13 -1.05 -18.96
C CYS A 39 -0.53 -2.54 -19.03
N ILE A 40 -1.37 -2.93 -19.99
CA ILE A 40 -1.86 -4.30 -20.12
C ILE A 40 -0.71 -5.28 -20.41
N LYS A 41 0.24 -4.89 -21.26
CA LYS A 41 1.44 -5.69 -21.54
C LYS A 41 2.27 -5.93 -20.27
N ASN A 42 2.63 -4.87 -19.54
CA ASN A 42 3.44 -4.99 -18.34
C ASN A 42 2.69 -5.72 -17.21
N LEU A 43 1.37 -5.50 -17.10
CA LEU A 43 0.49 -6.23 -16.17
C LEU A 43 0.51 -7.73 -16.43
N SER A 44 0.49 -8.13 -17.70
CA SER A 44 0.53 -9.54 -18.07
C SER A 44 1.91 -10.16 -17.76
N LEU A 45 2.98 -9.46 -18.13
CA LEU A 45 4.36 -9.93 -17.92
C LEU A 45 4.72 -10.06 -16.43
N TYR A 46 4.47 -9.03 -15.61
CA TYR A 46 4.84 -9.13 -14.19
C TYR A 46 4.05 -10.24 -13.50
N ARG A 47 2.76 -10.42 -13.82
CA ARG A 47 1.93 -11.43 -13.17
C ARG A 47 2.40 -12.84 -13.49
N GLU A 48 2.84 -13.10 -14.71
CA GLU A 48 3.40 -14.39 -15.09
C GLU A 48 4.70 -14.67 -14.32
N TYR A 49 5.62 -13.70 -14.26
CA TYR A 49 6.86 -13.87 -13.49
C TYR A 49 6.60 -14.01 -11.98
N ALA A 50 5.70 -13.20 -11.41
CA ALA A 50 5.36 -13.23 -9.99
C ALA A 50 4.66 -14.54 -9.60
N LYS A 51 3.79 -15.09 -10.46
CA LYS A 51 3.16 -16.40 -10.25
C LYS A 51 4.20 -17.52 -10.18
N ASN A 52 5.25 -17.43 -11.00
CA ASN A 52 6.39 -18.35 -10.97
C ASN A 52 7.45 -17.99 -9.92
N LYS A 53 7.14 -17.04 -9.00
CA LYS A 53 8.04 -16.54 -7.95
C LYS A 53 9.38 -15.98 -8.46
N ASN A 54 9.46 -15.64 -9.74
CA ASN A 54 10.63 -15.00 -10.32
C ASN A 54 10.54 -13.48 -10.12
N TYR A 55 10.76 -13.03 -8.88
CA TYR A 55 10.59 -11.64 -8.50
C TYR A 55 11.63 -10.71 -9.14
N GLY A 56 12.86 -11.20 -9.38
CA GLY A 56 13.87 -10.45 -10.12
C GLY A 56 13.39 -10.03 -11.53
N MET A 57 12.75 -10.95 -12.25
CA MET A 57 12.18 -10.63 -13.58
C MET A 57 10.84 -9.89 -13.49
N ALA A 58 10.06 -10.10 -12.43
CA ALA A 58 8.76 -9.43 -12.26
C ALA A 58 8.90 -7.94 -11.94
N LEU A 59 9.88 -7.57 -11.11
CA LEU A 59 10.02 -6.22 -10.54
C LEU A 59 10.03 -5.08 -11.59
N PRO A 60 10.82 -5.15 -12.68
CA PRO A 60 10.83 -4.07 -13.68
C PRO A 60 9.46 -3.83 -14.33
N PHE A 61 8.73 -4.91 -14.65
CA PHE A 61 7.39 -4.81 -15.21
C PHE A 61 6.37 -4.33 -14.18
N TRP A 62 6.52 -4.79 -12.93
CA TRP A 62 5.66 -4.37 -11.83
C TRP A 62 5.80 -2.87 -11.51
N GLN A 63 7.04 -2.34 -11.49
CA GLN A 63 7.30 -0.92 -11.24
C GLN A 63 6.60 -0.02 -12.25
N ILE A 64 6.59 -0.41 -13.52
CA ILE A 64 5.87 0.30 -14.58
C ILE A 64 4.36 0.33 -14.27
N VAL A 65 3.80 -0.83 -13.95
CA VAL A 65 2.36 -0.94 -13.67
C VAL A 65 1.95 -0.17 -12.41
N PHE A 66 2.76 -0.25 -11.35
CA PHE A 66 2.58 0.51 -10.12
C PHE A 66 2.58 2.02 -10.37
N ALA A 67 3.49 2.50 -11.23
CA ALA A 67 3.65 3.93 -11.52
C ALA A 67 2.67 4.49 -12.57
N GLU A 68 2.09 3.66 -13.43
CA GLU A 68 1.34 4.16 -14.61
C GLU A 68 -0.13 3.75 -14.61
N CYS A 69 -0.46 2.60 -14.04
CA CYS A 69 -1.84 2.13 -13.98
C CYS A 69 -2.18 1.52 -12.60
N PRO A 70 -2.11 2.32 -11.53
CA PRO A 70 -2.31 1.88 -10.15
C PRO A 70 -3.73 1.36 -9.88
N LYS A 71 -4.73 1.76 -10.68
CA LYS A 71 -6.12 1.30 -10.58
C LYS A 71 -6.40 0.01 -11.34
N SER A 72 -5.44 -0.50 -12.12
CA SER A 72 -5.67 -1.64 -13.01
C SER A 72 -5.96 -2.94 -12.26
N SER A 73 -5.33 -3.17 -11.10
CA SER A 73 -5.63 -4.29 -10.23
C SER A 73 -5.15 -4.10 -8.80
N LYS A 74 -5.95 -4.54 -7.82
CA LYS A 74 -5.51 -4.66 -6.43
C LYS A 74 -4.32 -5.59 -6.26
N ASN A 75 -4.17 -6.58 -7.15
CA ASN A 75 -3.10 -7.58 -7.06
C ASN A 75 -1.71 -6.95 -7.22
N ILE A 76 -1.60 -5.79 -7.86
CA ILE A 76 -0.34 -5.05 -7.94
C ILE A 76 0.22 -4.81 -6.55
N TYR A 77 -0.60 -4.33 -5.62
CA TYR A 77 -0.14 -4.04 -4.26
C TYR A 77 0.07 -5.29 -3.43
N ILE A 78 -0.76 -6.32 -3.62
CA ILE A 78 -0.62 -7.60 -2.91
C ILE A 78 0.68 -8.29 -3.31
N ASP A 79 0.96 -8.36 -4.62
CA ASP A 79 2.17 -8.96 -5.15
C ASP A 79 3.39 -8.08 -4.85
N GLY A 80 3.24 -6.74 -4.94
CA GLY A 80 4.27 -5.78 -4.56
C GLY A 80 4.71 -5.94 -3.10
N ALA A 81 3.75 -6.04 -2.17
CA ALA A 81 4.06 -6.25 -0.76
C ALA A 81 4.81 -7.56 -0.51
N LYS A 82 4.48 -8.64 -1.22
CA LYS A 82 5.22 -9.91 -1.16
C LYS A 82 6.65 -9.75 -1.71
N MET A 83 6.78 -9.18 -2.91
CA MET A 83 8.09 -8.99 -3.55
C MET A 83 9.02 -8.13 -2.70
N TYR A 84 8.53 -7.03 -2.14
CA TYR A 84 9.35 -6.18 -1.26
C TYR A 84 9.60 -6.83 0.11
N GLY A 85 8.68 -7.63 0.63
CA GLY A 85 8.93 -8.48 1.80
C GLY A 85 10.12 -9.41 1.58
N ASP A 86 10.11 -10.16 0.47
CA ASP A 86 11.21 -11.05 0.09
C ASP A 86 12.54 -10.29 -0.09
N LEU A 87 12.51 -9.09 -0.70
CA LEU A 87 13.72 -8.26 -0.85
C LEU A 87 14.27 -7.77 0.49
N ILE A 88 13.41 -7.44 1.46
CA ILE A 88 13.78 -6.98 2.80
C ILE A 88 14.40 -8.12 3.61
N GLU A 89 13.89 -9.34 3.45
CA GLU A 89 14.38 -10.53 4.15
C GLU A 89 15.68 -11.09 3.55
N ASP A 90 16.02 -10.70 2.31
CA ASP A 90 17.29 -11.05 1.68
C ASP A 90 18.46 -10.27 2.30
N LYS A 91 19.38 -11.01 2.93
CA LYS A 91 20.60 -10.47 3.56
C LYS A 91 21.49 -9.70 2.59
N GLN A 92 21.42 -9.96 1.28
CA GLN A 92 22.17 -9.20 0.27
C GLN A 92 21.70 -7.74 0.17
N ASN A 93 20.50 -7.44 0.67
CA ASN A 93 19.90 -6.11 0.63
C ASN A 93 19.94 -5.38 1.98
N GLU A 94 20.70 -5.86 2.97
CA GLU A 94 20.74 -5.22 4.30
C GLU A 94 21.10 -3.72 4.20
N ALA A 95 22.04 -3.36 3.32
CA ALA A 95 22.41 -1.96 3.07
C ALA A 95 21.29 -1.09 2.45
N ARG A 96 20.27 -1.71 1.85
CA ARG A 96 19.13 -1.04 1.19
C ARG A 96 17.82 -1.24 1.95
N LYS A 97 17.85 -1.96 3.06
CA LYS A 97 16.67 -2.42 3.80
C LYS A 97 15.71 -1.29 4.16
N ASP A 98 16.24 -0.16 4.61
CA ASP A 98 15.43 1.00 4.97
C ASP A 98 14.62 1.54 3.79
N GLY A 99 15.24 1.74 2.62
CA GLY A 99 14.55 2.19 1.42
C GLY A 99 13.55 1.15 0.89
N LEU A 100 13.81 -0.14 1.10
CA LEU A 100 12.85 -1.20 0.75
C LEU A 100 11.63 -1.18 1.67
N ILE A 101 11.82 -0.96 2.98
CA ILE A 101 10.72 -0.78 3.95
C ILE A 101 9.89 0.46 3.57
N ASP A 102 10.53 1.58 3.25
CA ASP A 102 9.84 2.81 2.85
C ASP A 102 9.00 2.57 1.59
N THR A 103 9.54 1.82 0.62
CA THR A 103 8.79 1.45 -0.58
C THR A 103 7.64 0.50 -0.26
N LEU A 104 7.81 -0.45 0.66
CA LEU A 104 6.72 -1.30 1.13
C LEU A 104 5.59 -0.48 1.77
N MET A 105 5.92 0.56 2.55
CA MET A 105 4.93 1.46 3.12
C MET A 105 4.19 2.24 2.04
N LEU A 106 4.90 2.73 1.02
CA LEU A 106 4.30 3.41 -0.13
C LEU A 106 3.32 2.51 -0.90
N ILE A 107 3.65 1.22 -1.06
CA ILE A 107 2.75 0.24 -1.69
C ILE A 107 1.43 0.15 -0.93
N TYR A 108 1.49 0.11 0.41
CA TYR A 108 0.28 0.11 1.22
C TYR A 108 -0.51 1.40 1.11
N ASP A 109 0.16 2.56 1.11
CA ASP A 109 -0.49 3.87 1.01
C ASP A 109 -1.22 4.05 -0.32
N GLN A 110 -0.59 3.69 -1.44
CA GLN A 110 -1.26 3.74 -2.75
C GLN A 110 -2.43 2.77 -2.84
N ARG A 111 -2.32 1.59 -2.20
CA ARG A 111 -3.47 0.68 -2.13
C ARG A 111 -4.65 1.31 -1.39
N VAL A 112 -4.41 2.02 -0.29
CA VAL A 112 -5.45 2.77 0.44
C VAL A 112 -6.05 3.86 -0.44
N GLU A 113 -5.21 4.59 -1.18
CA GLU A 113 -5.65 5.67 -2.07
C GLU A 113 -6.59 5.16 -3.18
N HIS A 114 -6.24 4.04 -3.79
CA HIS A 114 -6.95 3.55 -4.97
C HIS A 114 -8.04 2.52 -4.69
N PHE A 115 -8.04 1.88 -3.51
CA PHE A 115 -9.00 0.84 -3.14
C PHE A 115 -9.66 1.11 -1.79
N LYS A 116 -10.99 0.93 -1.73
CA LYS A 116 -11.83 1.24 -0.55
C LYS A 116 -11.71 0.19 0.57
N GLU A 117 -10.49 -0.07 1.04
CA GLU A 117 -10.17 -1.08 2.07
C GLU A 117 -9.27 -0.51 3.19
N LYS A 118 -9.42 0.79 3.51
CA LYS A 118 -8.49 1.53 4.39
C LYS A 118 -8.12 0.78 5.68
N GLY A 119 -9.10 0.41 6.52
CA GLY A 119 -8.84 -0.25 7.81
C GLY A 119 -8.05 -1.56 7.65
N TYR A 120 -8.51 -2.43 6.75
CA TYR A 120 -7.84 -3.70 6.43
C TYR A 120 -6.40 -3.50 5.96
N VAL A 121 -6.17 -2.54 5.05
CA VAL A 121 -4.84 -2.30 4.47
C VAL A 121 -3.90 -1.67 5.48
N LEU A 122 -4.37 -0.71 6.29
CA LEU A 122 -3.58 -0.13 7.38
C LEU A 122 -3.19 -1.19 8.41
N GLY A 123 -4.08 -2.13 8.73
CA GLY A 123 -3.75 -3.24 9.63
C GLY A 123 -2.56 -4.05 9.13
N ARG A 124 -2.53 -4.35 7.83
CA ARG A 124 -1.42 -5.06 7.18
C ARG A 124 -0.14 -4.21 7.14
N LYS A 125 -0.27 -2.93 6.82
CA LYS A 125 0.84 -1.95 6.82
C LYS A 125 1.52 -1.89 8.18
N GLY A 126 0.73 -1.71 9.24
CA GLY A 126 1.24 -1.62 10.60
C GLY A 126 1.93 -2.91 11.06
N VAL A 127 1.35 -4.08 10.77
CA VAL A 127 1.97 -5.38 11.11
C VAL A 127 3.32 -5.55 10.42
N ASP A 128 3.42 -5.27 9.12
CA ASP A 128 4.69 -5.40 8.40
C ASP A 128 5.71 -4.33 8.82
N LEU A 129 5.27 -3.10 9.10
CA LEU A 129 6.16 -2.06 9.61
C LEU A 129 6.78 -2.45 10.95
N LEU A 130 5.97 -3.02 11.87
CA LEU A 130 6.47 -3.51 13.15
C LEU A 130 7.39 -4.72 13.00
N ARG A 131 7.11 -5.62 12.06
CA ARG A 131 7.99 -6.77 11.75
C ARG A 131 9.40 -6.30 11.38
N TYR A 132 9.50 -5.20 10.63
CA TYR A 132 10.79 -4.67 10.15
C TYR A 132 11.31 -3.46 10.93
N ALA A 133 10.65 -3.07 12.03
CA ALA A 133 11.05 -1.89 12.82
C ALA A 133 12.43 -2.09 13.47
N GLY A 134 12.76 -3.31 13.88
CA GLY A 134 13.96 -3.57 14.68
C GLY A 134 13.97 -2.69 15.95
N ASP A 135 15.11 -2.06 16.24
CA ASP A 135 15.26 -1.11 17.35
C ASP A 135 14.88 0.33 16.97
N ASN A 136 14.37 0.57 15.77
CA ASN A 136 13.97 1.90 15.33
C ASN A 136 12.65 2.31 16.00
N ILE A 137 12.77 3.09 17.07
CA ILE A 137 11.63 3.59 17.85
C ILE A 137 10.67 4.43 16.99
N GLY A 138 11.17 5.19 16.02
CA GLY A 138 10.30 5.95 15.11
C GLY A 138 9.39 5.05 14.27
N ARG A 139 9.89 3.91 13.78
CA ARG A 139 9.06 2.91 13.08
C ARG A 139 8.11 2.18 14.02
N LEU A 140 8.53 1.93 15.26
CA LEU A 140 7.65 1.36 16.29
C LEU A 140 6.47 2.29 16.58
N GLU A 141 6.71 3.60 16.76
CA GLU A 141 5.68 4.62 16.94
C GLU A 141 4.74 4.71 15.72
N GLN A 142 5.32 4.72 14.50
CA GLN A 142 4.53 4.74 13.27
C GLN A 142 3.67 3.48 13.12
N GLY A 143 4.21 2.30 13.43
CA GLY A 143 3.48 1.03 13.37
C GLY A 143 2.33 0.99 14.37
N TYR A 144 2.57 1.41 15.61
CA TYR A 144 1.52 1.57 16.64
C TYR A 144 0.40 2.50 16.18
N ASN A 145 0.73 3.70 15.72
CA ASN A 145 -0.27 4.67 15.25
C ASN A 145 -1.04 4.17 14.04
N THR A 146 -0.37 3.48 13.10
CA THR A 146 -1.00 2.88 11.93
C THR A 146 -2.01 1.79 12.33
N LEU A 147 -1.69 0.99 13.35
CA LEU A 147 -2.58 -0.05 13.87
C LEU A 147 -3.76 0.54 14.66
N ALA A 148 -3.54 1.62 15.42
CA ALA A 148 -4.64 2.36 16.06
C ALA A 148 -5.65 2.85 15.02
N ASP A 149 -5.17 3.46 13.93
CA ASP A 149 -6.02 3.88 12.81
C ASP A 149 -6.71 2.68 12.14
N ALA A 150 -6.00 1.57 11.94
CA ALA A 150 -6.59 0.35 11.39
C ALA A 150 -7.78 -0.13 12.23
N ILE A 151 -7.63 -0.23 13.55
CA ILE A 151 -8.68 -0.67 14.48
C ILE A 151 -9.86 0.31 14.52
N LYS A 152 -9.60 1.61 14.33
CA LYS A 152 -10.66 2.63 14.24
C LYS A 152 -11.48 2.52 12.96
N TYR A 153 -10.84 2.24 11.82
CA TYR A 153 -11.49 2.21 10.51
C TYR A 153 -12.04 0.82 10.14
N ASP A 154 -11.47 -0.26 10.68
CA ASP A 154 -11.91 -1.63 10.43
C ASP A 154 -12.94 -2.06 11.48
N LYS A 155 -14.10 -2.54 11.01
CA LYS A 155 -15.16 -3.05 11.89
C LYS A 155 -14.91 -4.47 12.36
N ASP A 156 -13.97 -5.17 11.73
CA ASP A 156 -13.61 -6.55 12.05
C ASP A 156 -12.09 -6.77 11.87
N PRO A 157 -11.26 -6.04 12.65
CA PRO A 157 -9.81 -6.17 12.55
C PRO A 157 -9.39 -7.60 12.89
N SER A 158 -8.42 -8.13 12.13
CA SER A 158 -7.91 -9.48 12.41
C SER A 158 -7.25 -9.56 13.78
N GLU A 159 -7.27 -10.74 14.39
CA GLU A 159 -6.57 -11.00 15.66
C GLU A 159 -5.08 -10.63 15.59
N SER A 160 -4.43 -10.85 14.44
CA SER A 160 -3.03 -10.47 14.23
C SER A 160 -2.78 -8.95 14.35
N VAL A 161 -3.73 -8.13 13.89
CA VAL A 161 -3.66 -6.66 13.98
C VAL A 161 -3.86 -6.22 15.42
N LEU A 162 -4.84 -6.81 16.12
CA LEU A 162 -5.11 -6.56 17.53
C LEU A 162 -3.89 -6.91 18.40
N MET A 163 -3.31 -8.09 18.22
CA MET A 163 -2.12 -8.53 18.97
C MET A 163 -0.90 -7.67 18.68
N ALA A 164 -0.68 -7.30 17.42
CA ALA A 164 0.42 -6.41 17.04
C ALA A 164 0.26 -5.01 17.67
N TYR A 165 -0.97 -4.48 17.71
CA TYR A 165 -1.26 -3.18 18.31
C TYR A 165 -0.89 -3.15 19.80
N PHE A 166 -1.37 -4.15 20.55
CA PHE A 166 -1.09 -4.24 21.98
C PHE A 166 0.39 -4.55 22.28
N SER A 167 1.03 -5.37 21.44
CA SER A 167 2.47 -5.63 21.58
C SER A 167 3.28 -4.35 21.36
N ALA A 168 2.89 -3.52 20.39
CA ALA A 168 3.53 -2.23 20.12
C ALA A 168 3.32 -1.24 21.28
N SER A 169 2.13 -1.20 21.89
CA SER A 169 1.88 -0.32 23.03
C SER A 169 2.78 -0.66 24.22
N ILE A 170 2.95 -1.95 24.54
CA ILE A 170 3.89 -2.42 25.57
C ILE A 170 5.34 -2.06 25.22
N ALA A 171 5.74 -2.28 23.97
CA ALA A 171 7.10 -1.97 23.51
C ALA A 171 7.42 -0.48 23.63
N LEU A 172 6.47 0.40 23.24
CA LEU A 172 6.60 1.84 23.39
C LEU A 172 6.61 2.28 24.87
N MET A 173 5.83 1.63 25.73
CA MET A 173 5.88 1.89 27.17
C MET A 173 7.25 1.54 27.75
N LYS A 174 7.82 0.38 27.38
CA LYS A 174 9.19 0.01 27.78
C LYS A 174 10.24 0.96 27.25
N ALA A 175 10.00 1.59 26.10
CA ALA A 175 10.85 2.64 25.53
C ALA A 175 10.60 4.05 26.12
N ASN A 176 9.74 4.17 27.15
CA ASN A 176 9.29 5.45 27.73
C ASN A 176 8.67 6.42 26.70
N LYS A 177 8.03 5.87 25.66
CA LYS A 177 7.30 6.60 24.62
C LYS A 177 5.79 6.57 24.80
N LEU A 178 5.29 5.70 25.67
CA LEU A 178 3.87 5.55 25.97
C LEU A 178 3.65 5.37 27.46
N ASP A 179 2.66 6.06 28.03
CA ASP A 179 2.36 5.95 29.45
C ASP A 179 1.64 4.62 29.78
N ALA A 180 1.86 4.11 30.99
CA ALA A 180 1.19 2.90 31.46
C ALA A 180 -0.35 3.02 31.45
N ALA A 181 -0.87 4.21 31.76
CA ALA A 181 -2.30 4.49 31.66
C ALA A 181 -2.82 4.27 30.23
N LYS A 182 -2.04 4.68 29.22
CA LYS A 182 -2.42 4.52 27.82
C LYS A 182 -2.41 3.05 27.38
N VAL A 183 -1.49 2.25 27.89
CA VAL A 183 -1.50 0.79 27.67
C VAL A 183 -2.75 0.13 28.24
N VAL A 184 -3.25 0.59 29.40
CA VAL A 184 -4.50 0.10 29.99
C VAL A 184 -5.71 0.47 29.11
N GLU A 185 -5.75 1.69 28.56
CA GLU A 185 -6.79 2.08 27.60
C GLU A 185 -6.75 1.23 26.31
N ASP A 186 -5.55 0.96 25.82
CA ASP A 186 -5.34 0.13 24.63
C ASP A 186 -5.80 -1.32 24.87
N TYR A 187 -5.53 -1.86 26.06
CA TYR A 187 -6.07 -3.15 26.48
C TYR A 187 -7.60 -3.16 26.53
N ALA A 188 -8.23 -2.13 27.11
CA ALA A 188 -9.68 -2.04 27.17
C ALA A 188 -10.32 -1.99 25.76
N THR A 189 -9.69 -1.24 24.84
CA THR A 189 -10.10 -1.18 23.44
C THR A 189 -10.01 -2.55 22.77
N LEU A 190 -8.91 -3.27 22.99
CA LEU A 190 -8.68 -4.61 22.48
C LEU A 190 -9.74 -5.60 22.99
N ALA A 191 -9.98 -5.62 24.30
CA ALA A 191 -10.94 -6.51 24.95
C ALA A 191 -12.35 -6.30 24.39
N SER A 192 -12.79 -5.04 24.28
CA SER A 192 -14.09 -4.71 23.68
C SER A 192 -14.21 -5.22 22.24
N LYS A 193 -13.14 -5.11 21.44
CA LYS A 193 -13.16 -5.60 20.05
C LYS A 193 -13.21 -7.13 19.98
N ILE A 194 -12.47 -7.81 20.84
CA ILE A 194 -12.50 -9.27 20.92
C ILE A 194 -13.90 -9.76 21.34
N ASP A 195 -14.52 -9.11 22.31
CA ASP A 195 -15.89 -9.44 22.75
C ASP A 195 -16.92 -9.26 21.62
N GLU A 196 -16.84 -8.16 20.86
CA GLU A 196 -17.65 -7.94 19.65
C GLU A 196 -17.48 -9.08 18.62
N MET A 197 -16.24 -9.56 18.42
CA MET A 197 -15.94 -10.64 17.48
C MET A 197 -16.48 -11.99 17.98
N LEU A 198 -16.41 -12.26 19.29
CA LEU A 198 -16.93 -13.49 19.90
C LEU A 198 -18.46 -13.55 19.86
N ALA A 199 -19.14 -12.43 20.12
CA ALA A 199 -20.59 -12.33 20.02
C ALA A 199 -21.08 -12.69 18.60
N LYS A 200 -20.50 -12.07 17.56
CA LYS A 200 -20.83 -12.36 16.15
C LYS A 200 -20.63 -13.84 15.78
N LYS A 201 -19.54 -14.46 16.24
CA LYS A 201 -19.27 -15.89 15.97
C LYS A 201 -20.29 -16.81 16.64
N THR A 202 -20.81 -16.40 17.80
CA THR A 202 -21.84 -17.14 18.53
C THR A 202 -23.17 -17.05 17.80
N ASP A 203 -23.56 -15.84 17.38
CA ASP A 203 -24.79 -15.59 16.61
C ASP A 203 -24.80 -16.34 15.27
N ALA A 204 -23.66 -16.35 14.57
CA ALA A 204 -23.50 -17.06 13.31
C ALA A 204 -23.71 -18.58 13.47
N LYS A 205 -23.31 -19.18 14.58
CA LYS A 205 -23.51 -20.62 14.84
C LYS A 205 -24.96 -20.97 15.13
N THR A 206 -25.71 -20.07 15.78
CA THR A 206 -27.13 -20.26 16.08
C THR A 206 -28.06 -20.08 14.88
N CYS A 207 -27.60 -19.44 13.80
CA CYS A 207 -28.41 -19.22 12.58
C CYS A 207 -28.35 -20.39 11.58
N PHE A 208 -27.59 -21.45 11.88
CA PHE A 208 -27.48 -22.68 11.06
C PHE A 208 -28.35 -23.84 11.57
N CYS A 209 -29.36 -23.57 12.40
CA CYS A 209 -30.34 -24.56 12.86
C CYS A 209 -31.74 -24.24 12.36
#